data_AF-A0A973INZ1-F1
#
_entry.id   AF-A0A973INZ1-F1
#
_cell.length_a   1.000
_cell.length_b   1.000
_cell.length_c   1.000
_cell.angle_alpha   90.00
_cell.angle_beta   90.00
_cell.angle_gamma   90.00
#
_symmetry.space_group_name_H-M   'P 1'
#
loop_
_entity.id
_entity.type
_entity.pdbx_description
1 polymer ?
#
loop_
_entity_poly.entity_id
_entity_poly.type
_entity_poly.pdbx_seq_one_letter_code
_entity_poly.pdbx_strand_id
1 'polypeptide(L)' 'MLFKMLLIEMWYDMSDVECEDFVKDSVSARIFLDLEINQPIPDHSTISRFRSELVRKKAYDRLLRKINKQL' A
#
# COMPACT_ATOMS: atom_id res chain seq x y z
N MET A 1 -0.56 -4.47 -5.65
CA MET A 1 -0.75 -4.70 -4.20
C MET A 1 0.10 -3.77 -3.33
N LEU A 2 1.41 -3.97 -3.12
CA LEU A 2 2.19 -3.18 -2.14
C LEU A 2 2.16 -1.66 -2.36
N PHE A 3 2.31 -1.20 -3.60
CA PHE A 3 2.20 0.23 -3.90
C PHE A 3 0.78 0.78 -3.64
N LYS A 4 -0.27 -0.02 -3.83
CA LYS A 4 -1.64 0.35 -3.47
C LYS A 4 -1.81 0.45 -1.94
N MET A 5 -1.16 -0.41 -1.15
CA MET A 5 -1.14 -0.29 0.31
C MET A 5 -0.47 1.02 0.76
N LEU A 6 0.65 1.41 0.12
CA LEU A 6 1.28 2.72 0.37
C LEU A 6 0.35 3.91 0.05
N LEU A 7 -0.55 3.77 -0.93
CA LEU A 7 -1.55 4.80 -1.22
C LEU A 7 -2.61 4.87 -0.12
N ILE A 8 -3.05 3.73 0.41
CA ILE A 8 -3.98 3.68 1.55
C ILE A 8 -3.36 4.37 2.76
N GLU A 9 -2.12 4.02 3.11
CA GLU A 9 -1.37 4.68 4.20
C GLU A 9 -1.31 6.20 4.01
N MET A 10 -1.02 6.66 2.79
CA MET A 10 -0.90 8.09 2.48
C MET A 10 -2.26 8.81 2.50
N TRP A 11 -3.35 8.17 2.08
CA TRP A 11 -4.68 8.78 2.03
C TRP A 11 -5.37 8.84 3.39
N TYR A 12 -5.12 7.85 4.25
CA TYR A 12 -5.72 7.75 5.57
C TYR A 12 -4.75 8.17 6.70
N ASP A 13 -3.53 8.59 6.36
CA ASP A 13 -2.46 8.96 7.30
C ASP A 13 -2.21 7.87 8.35
N MET A 14 -1.96 6.64 7.88
CA MET A 14 -1.81 5.45 8.71
C MET A 14 -0.38 4.89 8.64
N SER A 15 0.06 4.26 9.74
CA SER A 15 1.29 3.47 9.79
C SER A 15 1.17 2.13 9.06
N ASP A 16 2.31 1.47 8.81
CA ASP A 16 2.36 0.16 8.16
C ASP A 16 1.57 -0.92 8.93
N VAL A 17 1.55 -0.84 10.27
CA VAL A 17 0.80 -1.75 11.14
C VAL A 17 -0.71 -1.47 11.04
N GLU A 18 -1.10 -0.19 11.11
CA GLU A 18 -2.50 0.20 10.97
C GLU A 18 -3.05 -0.13 9.59
N CYS A 19 -2.25 0.03 8.53
CA CYS A 19 -2.64 -0.37 7.18
C CYS A 19 -2.79 -1.89 7.06
N GLU A 20 -1.91 -2.67 7.68
CA GLU A 20 -2.03 -4.12 7.72
C GLU A 20 -3.37 -4.53 8.34
N ASP A 21 -3.69 -4.00 9.53
CA ASP A 21 -4.93 -4.33 10.24
C ASP A 21 -6.18 -3.80 9.51
N PHE A 22 -6.13 -2.58 8.97
CA PHE A 22 -7.20 -2.02 8.16
C PHE A 22 -7.54 -2.89 6.95
N VAL A 23 -6.53 -3.44 6.28
CA VAL A 23 -6.73 -4.33 5.12
C VAL A 23 -7.28 -5.69 5.53
N LYS A 24 -6.99 -6.18 6.75
CA LYS A 24 -7.61 -7.41 7.27
C LYS A 24 -9.11 -7.24 7.44
N ASP A 25 -9.52 -6.10 7.98
CA ASP A 25 -10.91 -5.86 8.42
C ASP A 25 -11.81 -5.26 7.32
N SER A 26 -11.23 -4.49 6.39
CA SER A 26 -11.99 -3.78 5.37
C SER A 26 -12.10 -4.55 4.05
N VAL A 27 -13.32 -5.01 3.74
CA VAL A 27 -13.63 -5.62 2.43
C VAL A 27 -13.35 -4.63 1.29
N SER A 28 -13.64 -3.35 1.48
CA SER A 28 -13.36 -2.31 0.47
C SER A 28 -11.85 -2.18 0.20
N ALA A 29 -11.02 -2.26 1.25
CA ALA A 29 -9.58 -2.24 1.09
C ALA A 29 -9.07 -3.49 0.34
N ARG A 30 -9.61 -4.67 0.66
CA ARG A 30 -9.29 -5.92 -0.06
C ARG A 30 -9.66 -5.85 -1.54
N ILE A 31 -10.86 -5.36 -1.86
CA ILE A 31 -11.29 -5.16 -3.26
C ILE A 31 -10.34 -4.21 -3.98
N PHE A 32 -9.99 -3.07 -3.36
CA PHE A 32 -9.05 -2.13 -3.96
C PHE A 32 -7.67 -2.74 -4.23
N LEU A 33 -7.22 -3.65 -3.36
CA LEU A 33 -5.95 -4.37 -3.49
C LEU A 33 -6.00 -5.55 -4.47
N ASP A 34 -7.16 -5.83 -5.08
CA ASP A 34 -7.44 -7.01 -5.90
C ASP A 34 -7.21 -8.32 -5.12
N LEU A 35 -7.59 -8.34 -3.84
CA LEU A 35 -7.45 -9.49 -2.94
C LEU A 35 -8.80 -10.16 -2.67
N GLU A 36 -8.80 -11.49 -2.71
CA GLU A 36 -9.92 -12.29 -2.23
C GLU A 36 -9.99 -12.28 -0.69
N ILE A 37 -11.15 -12.59 -0.13
CA ILE A 37 -11.37 -12.60 1.34
C ILE A 37 -10.41 -13.56 2.05
N ASN A 38 -10.12 -14.71 1.45
CA ASN A 38 -9.26 -15.75 2.03
C ASN A 38 -7.78 -15.63 1.65
N GLN A 39 -7.40 -14.62 0.86
CA GLN A 39 -6.01 -14.46 0.47
C GLN A 39 -5.18 -13.83 1.59
N PRO A 40 -3.94 -14.31 1.79
CA PRO A 40 -3.01 -13.73 2.75
C PRO A 40 -2.61 -12.32 2.31
N ILE A 41 -2.48 -11.42 3.28
CA ILE A 41 -2.03 -10.05 3.04
C ILE A 41 -0.54 -9.93 3.41
N PRO A 42 0.22 -9.03 2.78
CA PRO A 42 1.56 -8.70 3.22
C PRO A 42 1.56 -8.15 4.65
N ASP A 43 2.55 -8.54 5.44
CA ASP A 43 2.79 -7.93 6.75
C ASP A 43 3.39 -6.51 6.62
N HIS A 44 3.29 -5.73 7.70
CA HIS A 44 3.87 -4.39 7.82
C HIS A 44 5.37 -4.38 7.48
N SER A 45 6.11 -5.46 7.78
CA SER A 45 7.55 -5.55 7.48
C SER A 45 7.83 -5.58 5.98
N THR A 46 6.94 -6.20 5.21
CA THR A 46 7.00 -6.27 3.75
C THR A 46 6.72 -4.91 3.15
N ILE A 47 5.76 -4.17 3.70
CA ILE A 47 5.44 -2.80 3.27
C ILE A 47 6.63 -1.87 3.53
N SER A 48 7.19 -1.90 4.73
CA SER A 48 8.35 -1.10 5.13
C SER A 48 9.57 -1.34 4.22
N ARG A 49 9.88 -2.61 3.95
CA ARG A 49 10.98 -2.99 3.03
C ARG A 49 10.71 -2.52 1.60
N PHE A 50 9.48 -2.65 1.12
CA PHE A 50 9.10 -2.19 -0.21
C PHE A 50 9.24 -0.67 -0.35
N ARG A 51 8.77 0.10 0.65
CA ARG A 51 8.95 1.56 0.69
C ARG A 51 10.43 1.93 0.64
N SER A 52 11.24 1.28 1.48
CA SER A 52 12.69 1.51 1.54
C SER A 52 13.38 1.24 0.19
N GLU A 53 12.99 0.17 -0.50
CA GLU A 53 13.50 -0.14 -1.84
C GLU A 53 13.09 0.87 -2.90
N LEU A 54 11.85 1.39 -2.86
CA LEU A 54 11.38 2.43 -3.77
C LEU A 54 12.15 3.75 -3.58
N VAL A 55 12.42 4.13 -2.33
CA VAL A 55 13.20 5.32 -1.99
C VAL A 55 14.65 5.15 -2.45
N ARG A 56 15.27 4.00 -2.16
CA ARG A 56 16.64 3.67 -2.60
C ARG A 56 16.80 3.78 -4.11
N LYS A 57 15.78 3.35 -4.87
CA LYS A 57 15.76 3.42 -6.34
C LYS A 57 15.31 4.76 -6.90
N LYS A 58 15.04 5.77 -6.06
CA LYS A 58 14.46 7.07 -6.44
C LYS A 58 13.20 6.93 -7.31
N ALA A 59 12.45 5.86 -7.09
CA ALA A 59 11.28 5.50 -7.89
C ALA A 59 9.97 5.99 -7.27
N TYR A 60 9.96 6.22 -5.96
CA TYR A 60 8.78 6.62 -5.19
C TYR A 60 8.10 7.87 -5.77
N ASP A 61 8.81 9.01 -5.82
CA ASP A 61 8.27 10.27 -6.34
C ASP A 61 7.89 10.20 -7.82
N ARG A 62 8.58 9.35 -8.60
CA ARG A 62 8.28 9.15 -10.02
C ARG A 62 6.96 8.40 -10.19
N LEU A 63 6.69 7.41 -9.36
CA LEU A 63 5.45 6.64 -9.38
C LEU A 63 4.27 7.50 -8.90
N LEU A 64 4.42 8.20 -7.77
CA LEU A 64 3.39 9.11 -7.27
C LEU A 64 3.01 10.18 -8.30
N ARG A 65 3.99 10.84 -8.92
CA ARG A 65 3.72 11.80 -10.00
C ARG A 65 2.99 11.20 -11.19
N LYS A 66 3.23 9.93 -11.53
CA LYS A 66 2.53 9.26 -12.62
C LYS A 66 1.08 8.95 -12.28
N ILE A 67 0.81 8.55 -11.03
CA ILE A 67 -0.57 8.32 -10.57
C ILE A 67 -1.34 9.64 -10.52
N ASN A 68 -0.75 10.69 -9.94
CA ASN A 68 -1.40 12.00 -9.82
C ASN A 68 -1.67 12.69 -11.17
N LYS A 69 -1.07 12.23 -12.27
CA LYS A 69 -1.38 12.70 -13.63
C LYS A 69 -2.57 11.97 -14.27
N GLN A 70 -3.00 10.85 -13.70
CA GLN A 70 -4.12 10.04 -14.17
C GLN A 70 -5.39 10.28 -13.35
N LEU A 71 -5.28 11.09 -12.30
CA LEU A 71 -6.37 11.64 -11.51
C LEU A 71 -6.77 12.99 -12.08
#